data_AF-A0A672RLA7-F1
#
_entry.id   AF-A0A672RLA7-F1
#
_cell.length_a   1.000
_cell.length_b   1.000
_cell.length_c   1.000
_cell.angle_alpha   90.00
_cell.angle_beta   90.00
_cell.angle_gamma   90.00
#
_symmetry.space_group_name_H-M   'P 1'
#
loop_
_entity.id
_entity.type
_entity.pdbx_description
1 polymer ?
#
loop_
_entity_poly.entity_id
_entity_poly.type
_entity_poly.pdbx_seq_one_letter_code
_entity_poly.pdbx_strand_id
1 'polypeptide(L)'
;VCRSVGLSVCLSVCLSVSVCLSVYVDVADCSVPQYNNRLDTPLPDVPFVRNLSAEQKKLKEKEKGSWTQLTKEEKLALYRLTHELSYAEMRQGSKEWMTVLGGVFIFLGFTGLLVWWQRIKLIKFQEECQNKMLRINSLHFENKVVFREKVVTFREKKV
;
A
#
# COMPACT_ATOMS: atom_id res chain seq x y z
N VAL A 1 0.28 31.05 -10.32
CA VAL A 1 1.41 30.38 -9.64
C VAL A 1 1.05 28.96 -9.17
N CYS A 2 -0.08 28.72 -8.51
CA CYS A 2 -0.43 27.38 -7.99
C CYS A 2 -0.83 26.32 -9.07
N ARG A 3 -1.29 26.73 -10.26
CA ARG A 3 -1.64 25.80 -11.36
C ARG A 3 -0.46 25.40 -12.25
N SER A 4 0.59 26.22 -12.31
CA SER A 4 1.72 26.03 -13.23
C SER A 4 2.80 25.10 -12.65
N VAL A 5 2.91 24.98 -11.33
CA VAL A 5 3.86 24.06 -10.68
C VAL A 5 3.37 22.60 -10.76
N GLY A 6 2.06 22.36 -10.72
CA GLY A 6 1.47 21.01 -10.76
C GLY A 6 1.68 20.25 -12.07
N LEU A 7 1.61 20.94 -13.23
CA LEU A 7 1.88 20.31 -14.53
C LEU A 7 3.36 19.97 -14.73
N SER A 8 4.27 20.79 -14.19
CA SER A 8 5.73 20.61 -14.32
C SER A 8 6.22 19.38 -13.56
N VAL A 9 5.67 19.14 -12.36
CA VAL A 9 6.01 17.96 -11.55
C VAL A 9 5.46 16.67 -12.18
N CYS A 10 4.25 16.69 -12.77
CA CYS A 10 3.68 15.52 -13.44
C CYS A 10 4.48 15.10 -14.68
N LEU A 11 4.90 16.06 -15.52
CA LEU A 11 5.67 15.74 -16.74
C LEU A 11 7.07 15.17 -16.41
N SER A 12 7.70 15.69 -15.35
CA SER A 12 9.04 15.25 -14.89
C SER A 12 9.02 13.81 -14.34
N VAL A 13 7.95 13.44 -13.62
CA VAL A 13 7.77 12.07 -13.11
C VAL A 13 7.46 11.08 -14.24
N CYS A 14 6.74 11.48 -15.29
CA CYS A 14 6.48 10.61 -16.43
C CYS A 14 7.75 10.31 -17.25
N LEU A 15 8.64 11.29 -17.42
CA LEU A 15 9.88 11.12 -18.17
C LEU A 15 10.91 10.28 -17.41
N SER A 16 10.96 10.34 -16.07
CA SER A 16 11.88 9.53 -15.27
C SER A 16 11.48 8.06 -15.18
N VAL A 17 10.18 7.75 -15.21
CA VAL A 17 9.68 6.36 -15.28
C VAL A 17 9.99 5.72 -16.64
N SER A 18 9.99 6.51 -17.72
CA SER A 18 10.20 6.00 -19.09
C SER A 18 11.66 5.63 -19.40
N VAL A 19 12.65 6.18 -18.70
CA VAL A 19 14.08 5.97 -19.01
C VAL A 19 14.69 4.76 -18.26
N CYS A 20 14.02 4.25 -17.23
CA CYS A 20 14.58 3.20 -16.37
C CYS A 20 14.18 1.76 -16.76
N LEU A 21 13.39 1.53 -17.81
CA LEU A 21 12.87 0.21 -18.19
C LEU A 21 13.42 -0.28 -19.54
N SER A 22 14.74 -0.29 -19.67
CA SER A 22 15.41 -1.26 -20.54
C SER A 22 16.10 -2.31 -19.68
N VAL A 23 15.31 -2.93 -18.80
CA VAL A 23 15.64 -4.25 -18.25
C VAL A 23 15.36 -5.23 -19.37
N TYR A 24 16.40 -5.79 -19.97
CA TYR A 24 16.28 -6.95 -20.85
C TYR A 24 15.70 -8.09 -20.00
N VAL A 25 14.37 -8.26 -20.04
CA VAL A 25 13.71 -9.41 -19.46
C VAL A 25 13.94 -10.55 -20.44
N ASP A 26 14.78 -11.51 -20.06
CA ASP A 26 14.83 -12.80 -20.74
C ASP A 26 13.41 -13.39 -20.62
N VAL A 27 12.67 -13.40 -21.72
CA VAL A 27 11.33 -13.96 -21.75
C VAL A 27 11.48 -15.45 -21.50
N ALA A 28 11.06 -15.90 -20.31
CA ALA A 28 11.17 -17.29 -19.90
C ALA A 28 10.47 -18.20 -20.92
N ASP A 29 11.24 -19.08 -21.56
CA ASP A 29 10.70 -20.12 -22.42
C ASP A 29 9.99 -21.19 -21.57
N CYS A 30 8.65 -21.14 -21.59
CA CYS A 30 7.80 -22.05 -20.83
C CYS A 30 7.80 -23.49 -21.38
N SER A 31 8.42 -23.76 -22.53
CA SER A 31 8.50 -25.11 -23.11
C SER A 31 9.63 -25.95 -22.50
N VAL A 32 10.63 -25.32 -21.88
CA VAL A 32 11.82 -25.96 -21.30
C VAL A 32 11.70 -25.98 -19.78
N PRO A 33 12.15 -27.04 -19.08
CA PRO A 33 12.12 -27.08 -17.62
C PRO A 33 12.94 -25.94 -17.00
N GLN A 34 12.31 -25.22 -16.07
CA GLN A 34 12.90 -24.09 -15.38
C GLN A 34 13.30 -24.47 -13.96
N TYR A 35 14.44 -23.95 -13.53
CA TYR A 35 14.88 -24.09 -12.15
C TYR A 35 13.93 -23.34 -11.21
N ASN A 36 13.50 -23.99 -10.13
CA ASN A 36 12.68 -23.35 -9.10
C ASN A 36 13.11 -23.78 -7.69
N ASN A 37 13.21 -22.81 -6.78
CA ASN A 37 13.49 -23.06 -5.37
C ASN A 37 12.19 -23.42 -4.66
N ARG A 38 11.93 -24.72 -4.50
CA ARG A 38 10.67 -25.25 -3.98
C ARG A 38 10.92 -26.27 -2.88
N LEU A 39 10.17 -26.15 -1.77
CA LEU A 39 10.32 -27.04 -0.61
C LEU A 39 9.73 -28.43 -0.86
N ASP A 40 8.73 -28.53 -1.74
CA ASP A 40 8.07 -29.78 -2.15
C ASP A 40 8.93 -30.64 -3.10
N THR A 41 9.77 -29.99 -3.89
CA THR A 41 10.66 -30.66 -4.86
C THR A 41 12.13 -30.39 -4.52
N PRO A 42 12.73 -31.14 -3.56
CA PRO A 42 14.13 -31.00 -3.14
C PRO A 42 15.15 -31.06 -4.28
N LEU A 43 14.82 -31.84 -5.29
CA LEU A 43 15.67 -32.18 -6.41
C LEU A 43 14.99 -31.60 -7.66
N PRO A 44 15.41 -30.41 -8.10
CA PRO A 44 14.88 -29.81 -9.32
C PRO A 44 15.40 -30.55 -10.56
N ASP A 45 14.61 -30.55 -11.63
CA ASP A 45 14.92 -31.26 -12.88
C ASP A 45 16.16 -30.70 -13.60
N VAL A 46 16.49 -29.44 -13.33
CA VAL A 46 17.60 -28.70 -13.95
C VAL A 46 18.44 -28.08 -12.83
N PRO A 47 19.78 -28.02 -12.93
CA PRO A 47 20.61 -27.32 -11.96
C PRO A 47 20.45 -25.79 -12.06
N PHE A 48 20.77 -25.08 -10.97
CA PHE A 48 20.79 -23.62 -10.95
C PHE A 48 21.72 -23.03 -12.03
N VAL A 49 22.97 -23.49 -12.09
CA VAL A 49 23.95 -23.05 -13.09
C VAL A 49 23.97 -24.01 -14.27
N ARG A 50 23.42 -23.58 -15.41
CA ARG A 50 23.43 -24.36 -16.68
C ARG A 50 24.77 -24.26 -17.43
N ASN A 51 25.34 -23.05 -17.51
CA ASN A 51 26.58 -22.79 -18.24
C ASN A 51 27.76 -22.75 -17.27
N LEU A 52 28.57 -23.82 -17.27
CA LEU A 52 29.70 -23.93 -16.37
C LEU A 52 30.97 -23.26 -16.92
N SER A 53 31.67 -22.54 -16.05
CA SER A 53 33.02 -22.03 -16.33
C SER A 53 34.05 -23.16 -16.42
N ALA A 54 35.23 -22.90 -16.97
CA ALA A 54 36.29 -23.89 -17.08
C ALA A 54 36.71 -24.49 -15.72
N GLU A 55 36.70 -23.68 -14.66
CA GLU A 55 37.00 -24.13 -13.29
C GLU A 55 35.90 -25.01 -12.71
N GLN A 56 34.64 -24.61 -12.93
CA GLN A 56 33.46 -25.38 -12.49
C GLN A 56 33.38 -26.73 -13.20
N LYS A 57 33.76 -26.80 -14.48
CA LYS A 57 33.87 -28.07 -15.23
C LYS A 57 34.92 -28.99 -14.61
N LYS A 58 36.11 -28.49 -14.28
CA LYS A 58 37.13 -29.26 -13.55
C LYS A 58 36.62 -29.76 -12.20
N LEU A 59 35.84 -28.93 -11.48
CA LEU A 59 35.23 -29.33 -10.21
C LEU A 59 34.18 -30.43 -10.40
N LYS A 60 33.36 -30.36 -11.45
CA LYS A 60 32.41 -31.43 -11.83
C LYS A 60 33.11 -32.72 -12.28
N GLU A 61 34.28 -32.63 -12.88
CA GLU A 61 35.11 -33.81 -13.18
C GLU A 61 35.65 -34.45 -11.90
N LYS A 62 36.11 -33.64 -10.93
CA LYS A 62 36.52 -34.12 -9.61
C LYS A 62 35.37 -34.75 -8.83
N GLU A 63 34.14 -34.25 -8.96
CA GLU A 63 32.92 -34.78 -8.31
C GLU A 63 32.65 -36.26 -8.68
N LYS A 64 33.06 -36.68 -9.88
CA LYS A 64 32.92 -38.08 -10.34
C LYS A 64 33.86 -39.05 -9.58
N GLY A 65 34.89 -38.53 -8.91
CA GLY A 65 35.84 -39.29 -8.10
C GLY A 65 35.38 -39.50 -6.66
N SER A 66 36.32 -39.78 -5.75
CA SER A 66 36.02 -39.97 -4.34
C SER A 66 35.74 -38.64 -3.62
N TRP A 67 34.59 -38.55 -2.94
CA TRP A 67 34.18 -37.37 -2.17
C TRP A 67 35.00 -37.15 -0.89
N THR A 68 35.85 -38.10 -0.50
CA THR A 68 36.80 -37.94 0.60
C THR A 68 37.97 -37.02 0.25
N GLN A 69 38.27 -36.86 -1.04
CA GLN A 69 39.38 -36.02 -1.53
C GLN A 69 38.96 -34.55 -1.73
N LEU A 70 37.66 -34.25 -1.72
CA LEU A 70 37.14 -32.89 -1.85
C LEU A 70 37.24 -32.12 -0.54
N THR A 71 37.70 -30.87 -0.62
CA THR A 71 37.68 -29.96 0.53
C THR A 71 36.25 -29.51 0.87
N LYS A 72 36.06 -28.92 2.05
CA LYS A 72 34.73 -28.44 2.47
C LYS A 72 34.22 -27.32 1.56
N GLU A 73 35.14 -26.48 1.09
CA GLU A 73 34.87 -25.35 0.21
C GLU A 73 34.48 -25.83 -1.19
N GLU A 74 35.15 -26.86 -1.72
CA GLU A 74 34.80 -27.50 -2.99
C GLU A 74 33.39 -28.11 -2.95
N LYS A 75 33.02 -28.75 -1.83
CA LYS A 75 31.65 -29.28 -1.63
C LYS A 75 30.61 -28.17 -1.57
N LEU A 76 30.91 -27.07 -0.89
CA LEU A 76 30.01 -25.92 -0.82
C LEU A 76 29.84 -25.26 -2.20
N ALA A 77 30.91 -25.17 -2.99
CA ALA A 77 30.87 -24.67 -4.35
C ALA A 77 30.00 -25.58 -5.25
N LEU A 78 30.16 -26.91 -5.15
CA LEU A 78 29.28 -27.86 -5.84
C LEU A 78 27.81 -27.71 -5.45
N TYR A 79 27.54 -27.45 -4.17
CA TYR A 79 26.19 -27.16 -3.70
C TYR A 79 25.63 -25.91 -4.36
N ARG A 80 26.36 -24.79 -4.34
CA ARG A 80 25.92 -23.51 -4.96
C ARG A 80 25.83 -23.56 -6.49
N LEU A 81 26.48 -24.51 -7.15
CA LEU A 81 26.32 -24.76 -8.59
C LEU A 81 24.98 -25.44 -8.90
N THR A 82 24.52 -26.31 -8.00
CA THR A 82 23.32 -27.11 -8.20
C THR A 82 22.09 -26.41 -7.65
N HIS A 83 22.23 -25.77 -6.47
CA HIS A 83 21.17 -25.09 -5.74
C HIS A 83 21.53 -23.62 -5.47
N GLU A 84 20.59 -22.72 -5.74
CA GLU A 84 20.75 -21.29 -5.45
C GLU A 84 20.69 -21.04 -3.93
N LEU A 85 19.60 -21.52 -3.32
CA LEU A 85 19.28 -21.30 -1.91
C LEU A 85 19.35 -22.60 -1.12
N SER A 86 19.80 -22.49 0.12
CA SER A 86 19.74 -23.57 1.09
C SER A 86 18.34 -23.74 1.66
N TYR A 87 18.06 -24.92 2.20
CA TYR A 87 16.78 -25.20 2.86
C TYR A 87 16.45 -24.25 4.01
N ALA A 88 17.46 -23.77 4.74
CA ALA A 88 17.27 -22.79 5.80
C ALA A 88 16.92 -21.41 5.24
N GLU A 89 17.58 -20.99 4.16
CA GLU A 89 17.31 -19.73 3.46
C GLU A 89 15.91 -19.75 2.82
N MET A 90 15.53 -20.84 2.15
CA MET A 90 14.19 -20.99 1.53
C MET A 90 13.05 -21.00 2.56
N ARG A 91 13.30 -21.52 3.76
CA ARG A 91 12.31 -21.60 4.84
C ARG A 91 12.24 -20.31 5.67
N GLN A 92 13.11 -19.34 5.41
CA GLN A 92 13.08 -18.06 6.09
C GLN A 92 11.75 -17.34 5.79
N GLY A 93 10.97 -17.07 6.84
CA GLY A 93 9.68 -16.38 6.70
C GLY A 93 9.87 -14.91 6.31
N SER A 94 8.95 -14.37 5.50
CA SER A 94 8.94 -12.95 5.15
C SER A 94 8.30 -12.11 6.27
N LYS A 95 8.75 -10.85 6.41
CA LYS A 95 8.17 -9.86 7.36
C LYS A 95 7.11 -8.98 6.70
N GLU A 96 6.65 -9.36 5.52
CA GLU A 96 5.70 -8.60 4.70
C GLU A 96 4.35 -8.42 5.41
N TRP A 97 3.96 -9.37 6.26
CA TRP A 97 2.74 -9.25 7.06
C TRP A 97 2.71 -7.97 7.92
N MET A 98 3.88 -7.47 8.36
CA MET A 98 3.97 -6.24 9.14
C MET A 98 3.63 -5.01 8.30
N THR A 99 4.06 -4.97 7.04
CA THR A 99 3.76 -3.85 6.14
C THR A 99 2.30 -3.90 5.71
N VAL A 100 1.75 -5.09 5.49
CA VAL A 100 0.31 -5.29 5.21
C VAL A 100 -0.54 -4.75 6.38
N LEU A 101 -0.24 -5.16 7.62
CA LEU A 101 -0.97 -4.65 8.78
C LEU A 101 -0.80 -3.14 8.95
N GLY A 102 0.42 -2.61 8.80
CA GLY A 102 0.67 -1.17 8.86
C GLY A 102 -0.16 -0.40 7.84
N GLY A 103 -0.22 -0.88 6.59
CA GLY A 103 -1.03 -0.29 5.53
C GLY A 103 -2.53 -0.26 5.90
N VAL A 104 -3.07 -1.38 6.38
CA VAL A 104 -4.48 -1.46 6.80
C VAL A 104 -4.80 -0.45 7.89
N PHE A 105 -3.97 -0.35 8.94
CA PHE A 105 -4.19 0.61 10.02
C PHE A 105 -4.10 2.07 9.57
N ILE A 106 -3.21 2.39 8.61
CA ILE A 106 -3.13 3.74 8.04
C ILE A 106 -4.41 4.09 7.28
N PHE A 107 -4.93 3.17 6.45
CA PHE A 107 -6.17 3.40 5.73
C PHE A 107 -7.39 3.53 6.66
N LEU A 108 -7.47 2.71 7.71
CA LEU A 108 -8.51 2.82 8.73
C LEU A 108 -8.41 4.13 9.52
N GLY A 109 -7.19 4.55 9.89
CA GLY A 109 -6.96 5.84 10.55
C GLY A 109 -7.36 7.02 9.67
N PHE A 110 -6.98 7.01 8.39
CA PHE A 110 -7.30 8.08 7.46
C PHE A 110 -8.80 8.19 7.16
N THR A 111 -9.46 7.05 6.91
CA THR A 111 -10.92 7.02 6.71
C THR A 111 -11.69 7.46 7.96
N GLY A 112 -11.24 7.05 9.15
CA GLY A 112 -11.79 7.51 10.42
C GLY A 112 -11.68 9.03 10.61
N LEU A 113 -10.54 9.63 10.27
CA LEU A 113 -10.33 11.08 10.31
C LEU A 113 -11.24 11.83 9.34
N LEU A 114 -11.43 11.32 8.11
CA LEU A 114 -12.34 11.91 7.14
C LEU A 114 -13.79 11.91 7.62
N VAL A 115 -14.26 10.79 8.18
CA VAL A 115 -15.63 10.68 8.73
C VAL A 115 -15.80 11.60 9.93
N TRP A 116 -14.82 11.65 10.83
CA TRP A 116 -14.84 12.58 11.98
C TRP A 116 -14.96 14.03 11.52
N TRP A 117 -14.16 14.43 10.52
CA TRP A 117 -14.21 15.77 9.96
C TRP A 117 -15.58 16.12 9.37
N GLN A 118 -16.18 15.19 8.61
CA GLN A 118 -17.55 15.33 8.10
C GLN A 118 -18.57 15.48 9.23
N ARG A 119 -18.46 14.68 10.31
CA ARG A 119 -19.36 14.75 11.47
C ARG A 119 -19.32 16.10 12.18
N ILE A 120 -18.13 16.67 12.42
CA ILE A 120 -18.01 18.01 13.04
C ILE A 120 -18.72 19.09 12.20
N LYS A 121 -18.55 19.05 10.88
CA LYS A 121 -19.19 20.01 9.97
C LYS A 121 -20.72 19.90 10.02
N LEU A 122 -21.25 18.69 10.04
CA LEU A 122 -22.69 18.44 10.14
C LEU A 122 -23.27 18.85 11.50
N ILE A 123 -22.56 18.59 12.60
CA ILE A 123 -23.00 19.00 13.95
C ILE A 123 -23.07 20.53 14.05
N LYS A 124 -22.04 21.25 13.58
CA LYS A 124 -22.05 22.72 13.58
C LYS A 124 -23.19 23.29 12.73
N PHE A 125 -23.47 22.67 11.60
CA PHE A 125 -24.58 23.08 10.74
C PHE A 125 -25.94 22.89 11.43
N GLN A 126 -26.15 21.75 12.10
CA GLN A 126 -27.37 21.45 12.85
C GLN A 126 -27.59 22.47 13.98
N GLU A 127 -26.54 22.80 14.74
CA GLU A 127 -26.59 23.77 15.82
C GLU A 127 -26.92 25.18 15.30
N GLU A 128 -26.32 25.60 14.19
CA GLU A 128 -26.64 26.88 13.54
C GLU A 128 -28.10 26.93 13.07
N CYS A 129 -28.62 25.85 12.49
CA CYS A 129 -30.03 25.73 12.08
C CYS A 129 -31.00 25.82 13.28
N GLN A 130 -30.72 25.11 14.38
CA GLN A 130 -31.53 25.17 15.60
C GLN A 130 -31.54 26.57 16.21
N ASN A 131 -30.38 27.21 16.28
CA ASN A 131 -30.26 28.58 16.81
C ASN A 131 -31.01 29.60 15.94
N LYS A 132 -31.01 29.44 14.62
CA LYS A 132 -31.82 30.28 13.71
C LYS A 132 -33.32 30.04 13.91
N MET A 133 -33.76 28.79 14.07
CA MET A 133 -35.18 28.46 14.28
C MET A 133 -35.72 29.05 15.60
N LEU A 134 -34.97 28.91 16.70
CA LEU A 134 -35.36 29.46 18.00
C LEU A 134 -35.49 30.99 17.96
N ARG A 135 -34.57 31.69 17.27
CA ARG A 135 -34.67 33.14 17.08
C ARG A 135 -35.93 33.56 16.31
N ILE A 136 -36.30 32.83 15.25
CA ILE A 136 -37.51 33.14 14.47
C ILE A 136 -38.77 32.94 15.34
N ASN A 137 -38.85 31.86 16.11
CA ASN A 137 -39.99 31.60 17.00
C ASN A 137 -40.12 32.65 18.10
N SER A 138 -39.00 33.09 18.68
CA SER A 138 -38.98 34.16 19.69
C SER A 138 -39.48 35.49 19.11
N LEU A 139 -38.99 35.90 17.94
CA LEU A 139 -39.45 37.13 17.26
C LEU A 139 -40.93 37.05 16.87
N HIS A 140 -41.38 35.89 16.40
CA HIS A 140 -42.80 35.69 16.07
C HIS A 140 -43.69 35.80 17.33
N PHE A 141 -43.23 35.28 18.47
CA PHE A 141 -43.93 35.41 19.74
C PHE A 141 -43.99 36.86 20.23
N GLU A 142 -42.87 37.59 20.21
CA GLU A 142 -42.83 39.01 20.58
C GLU A 142 -43.77 39.86 19.71
N ASN A 143 -43.73 39.68 18.39
CA ASN A 143 -44.63 40.39 17.48
C ASN A 143 -46.11 40.08 17.75
N LYS A 144 -46.43 38.83 18.12
CA LYS A 144 -47.81 38.43 18.45
C LYS A 144 -48.30 39.05 19.77
N VAL A 145 -47.42 39.18 20.75
CA VAL A 145 -47.72 39.87 22.03
C VAL A 145 -47.93 41.36 21.79
N VAL A 146 -46.99 42.02 21.10
CA VAL A 146 -47.08 43.46 20.77
C VAL A 146 -48.33 43.77 19.95
N PHE A 147 -48.70 42.91 19.00
CA PHE A 147 -49.92 43.07 18.23
C PHE A 147 -51.18 42.97 19.11
N ARG A 148 -51.24 42.00 20.02
CA ARG A 148 -52.37 41.92 20.98
C ARG A 148 -52.47 43.18 21.84
N GLU A 149 -51.36 43.67 22.36
CA GLU A 149 -51.32 44.85 23.22
C GLU A 149 -51.80 46.10 22.48
N LYS A 150 -51.38 46.28 21.22
CA LYS A 150 -51.88 47.35 20.34
C LYS A 150 -53.38 47.25 20.06
N VAL A 151 -53.91 46.03 19.89
CA VAL A 151 -55.35 45.82 19.68
C VAL A 151 -56.17 46.14 20.95
N VAL A 152 -55.67 45.77 22.13
CA VAL A 152 -56.32 46.07 23.42
C VAL A 152 -56.35 47.58 23.67
N THR A 153 -55.21 48.24 23.54
CA THR A 153 -55.10 49.71 23.72
C THR A 153 -55.92 50.50 22.70
N PHE A 154 -56.04 50.03 21.45
CA PHE A 154 -56.93 50.65 20.46
C PHE A 154 -58.41 50.49 20.81
N ARG A 155 -58.81 49.36 21.42
CA ARG A 155 -60.18 49.12 21.87
C ARG A 155 -60.57 50.04 23.03
N GLU A 156 -59.66 50.26 23.99
CA GLU A 156 -59.92 51.17 25.12
C GLU A 156 -60.06 52.62 24.69
N LYS A 157 -59.30 53.09 23.70
CA LYS A 157 -59.41 54.48 23.20
C LYS A 157 -60.67 54.76 22.38
N LYS A 158 -61.49 53.75 22.08
CA LYS A 158 -62.71 53.86 21.27
C LYS A 158 -63.99 53.84 22.11
N VAL A 159 -63.88 53.64 23.42
CA VAL A 159 -64.94 53.74 24.44
C VAL A 159 -64.77 55.08 25.16
#